data_AF-A0A2N6PUB2-F1
#
_entry.id   AF-A0A2N6PUB2-F1
#
_cell.length_a   1.000
_cell.length_b   1.000
_cell.length_c   1.000
_cell.angle_alpha   90.00
_cell.angle_beta   90.00
_cell.angle_gamma   90.00
#
_symmetry.space_group_name_H-M   'P 1'
#
loop_
_entity.id
_entity.type
_entity.pdbx_description
1 polymer ?
#
loop_
_entity_poly.entity_id
_entity_poly.type
_entity_poly.pdbx_seq_one_letter_code
_entity_poly.pdbx_strand_id
1 'polypeptide(L)'
;PHLQEYLTKVRCIDLEKAKPFLKCISYEIRGRRYQAIGFANQSGGYELRDNGSFKGTIAPKDITLIFTDKQTEHAIDKPLPVCVFEGFMDFLSFLSMKEEIASHCLVMNSVSNVARTVRCLNDRHLNHIRA
;
A
#
# COMPACT_ATOMS: atom_id res chain seq x y z
N PRO A 1 -18.67 6.39 6.67
CA PRO A 1 -19.63 5.79 5.72
C PRO A 1 -19.20 5.90 4.25
N HIS A 2 -19.08 7.10 3.69
CA HIS A 2 -18.81 7.30 2.25
C HIS A 2 -17.47 6.70 1.75
N LEU A 3 -16.37 6.83 2.50
CA LEU A 3 -15.08 6.23 2.11
C LEU A 3 -15.10 4.69 2.15
N GLN A 4 -15.86 4.10 3.08
CA GLN A 4 -15.99 2.64 3.15
C GLN A 4 -16.84 2.13 1.98
N GLU A 5 -17.93 2.81 1.64
CA GLU A 5 -18.74 2.47 0.46
C GLU A 5 -17.96 2.61 -0.84
N TYR A 6 -17.11 3.63 -0.95
CA TYR A 6 -16.19 3.75 -2.08
C TYR A 6 -15.27 2.52 -2.18
N LEU A 7 -14.64 2.12 -1.08
CA LEU A 7 -13.78 0.93 -1.08
C LEU A 7 -14.55 -0.34 -1.44
N THR A 8 -15.71 -0.60 -0.82
CA THR A 8 -16.42 -1.87 -0.97
C THR A 8 -17.29 -1.94 -2.21
N LYS A 9 -18.07 -0.91 -2.52
CA LYS A 9 -19.06 -0.92 -3.62
C LYS A 9 -18.50 -0.44 -4.95
N VAL A 10 -17.53 0.49 -4.94
CA VAL A 10 -16.97 1.06 -6.18
C VAL A 10 -15.65 0.41 -6.56
N ARG A 11 -14.78 0.14 -5.57
CA ARG A 11 -13.45 -0.43 -5.81
C ARG A 11 -13.39 -1.94 -5.54
N CYS A 12 -14.47 -2.54 -5.04
CA CYS A 12 -14.57 -3.97 -4.74
C CYS A 12 -13.45 -4.47 -3.82
N ILE A 13 -13.05 -3.65 -2.85
CA ILE A 13 -12.00 -3.97 -1.88
C ILE A 13 -12.61 -4.74 -0.71
N ASP A 14 -11.96 -5.85 -0.35
CA ASP A 14 -12.23 -6.58 0.88
C ASP A 14 -11.80 -5.72 2.08
N LEU A 15 -12.79 -5.16 2.78
CA LEU A 15 -12.56 -4.22 3.85
C LEU A 15 -11.89 -4.87 5.07
N GLU A 16 -12.16 -6.16 5.33
CA GLU A 16 -11.57 -6.86 6.47
C GLU A 16 -10.07 -7.03 6.27
N LYS A 17 -9.65 -7.38 5.05
CA LYS A 17 -8.22 -7.46 4.70
C LYS A 17 -7.57 -6.08 4.63
N ALA A 18 -8.26 -5.07 4.12
CA ALA A 18 -7.69 -3.73 3.91
C ALA A 18 -7.54 -2.90 5.19
N LYS A 19 -8.49 -3.01 6.14
CA LYS A 19 -8.55 -2.22 7.37
C LYS A 19 -7.22 -2.07 8.13
N PRO A 20 -6.40 -3.13 8.32
CA PRO A 20 -5.12 -3.02 9.02
C PRO A 20 -4.15 -2.00 8.41
N PHE A 21 -4.25 -1.74 7.11
CA PHE A 21 -3.34 -0.85 6.37
C PHE A 21 -3.86 0.58 6.25
N LEU A 22 -5.11 0.85 6.65
CA LEU A 22 -5.80 2.09 6.36
C LEU A 22 -6.09 2.92 7.61
N LYS A 23 -5.98 4.24 7.47
CA LYS A 23 -6.42 5.23 8.46
C LYS A 23 -7.43 6.17 7.83
N CYS A 24 -8.42 6.60 8.61
CA CYS A 24 -9.25 7.74 8.22
C CYS A 24 -8.49 9.02 8.62
N ILE A 25 -8.09 9.79 7.62
CA ILE A 25 -7.38 11.06 7.82
C ILE A 25 -8.39 12.20 7.69
N SER A 26 -8.49 13.03 8.72
CA SER A 26 -9.27 14.26 8.68
C SER A 26 -8.32 15.46 8.62
N TYR A 27 -8.55 16.38 7.69
CA TYR A 27 -7.70 17.55 7.48
C TYR A 27 -8.53 18.78 7.11
N GLU A 28 -7.93 19.96 7.22
CA GLU A 28 -8.60 21.24 6.94
C GLU A 28 -7.84 22.02 5.87
N ILE A 29 -8.56 22.59 4.90
CA ILE A 29 -8.03 23.52 3.91
C ILE A 29 -8.91 24.75 3.91
N ARG A 30 -8.34 25.91 4.24
CA ARG A 30 -9.02 27.21 4.22
C ARG A 30 -10.35 27.19 5.01
N GLY A 31 -10.36 26.63 6.21
CA GLY A 31 -11.55 26.54 7.07
C GLY A 31 -12.55 25.45 6.69
N ARG A 32 -12.30 24.68 5.62
CA ARG A 32 -13.15 23.55 5.22
C ARG A 32 -12.51 22.24 5.63
N ARG A 33 -13.29 21.37 6.28
CA ARG A 33 -12.84 20.04 6.73
C ARG A 33 -13.10 19.00 5.67
N TYR A 34 -12.14 18.09 5.50
CA TYR A 34 -12.13 17.01 4.54
C TYR A 34 -11.75 15.70 5.21
N GLN A 35 -12.13 14.59 4.59
CA GLN A 35 -11.72 13.25 5.00
C GLN A 35 -11.15 12.49 3.80
N ALA A 36 -10.11 11.71 4.05
CA ALA A 36 -9.50 10.83 3.06
C ALA A 36 -9.09 9.51 3.70
N ILE A 37 -8.98 8.48 2.85
CA ILE A 37 -8.31 7.23 3.15
C ILE A 37 -6.81 7.52 3.15
N GLY A 38 -6.14 7.21 4.25
CA GLY A 38 -4.70 7.31 4.40
C GLY A 38 -4.04 5.94 4.40
N PHE A 39 -2.94 5.81 3.67
CA PHE A 39 -2.06 4.65 3.66
C PHE A 39 -0.66 5.07 4.08
N ALA A 40 -0.14 4.49 5.17
CA ALA A 40 1.13 4.90 5.75
C ALA A 40 2.32 4.47 4.86
N ASN A 41 3.33 5.34 4.77
CA ASN A 41 4.61 4.99 4.17
C ASN A 41 5.70 4.78 5.23
N GLN A 42 6.85 4.24 4.82
CA GLN A 42 7.92 3.85 5.74
C GLN A 42 8.60 5.04 6.45
N SER A 43 8.44 6.25 5.92
CA SER A 43 9.03 7.48 6.47
C SER A 43 8.05 8.26 7.38
N GLY A 44 6.91 7.66 7.75
CA GLY A 44 5.92 8.28 8.64
C GLY A 44 4.95 9.25 7.96
N GLY A 45 4.99 9.37 6.63
CA GLY A 45 3.99 10.09 5.84
C GLY A 45 2.79 9.21 5.47
N TYR A 46 1.83 9.80 4.76
CA TYR A 46 0.61 9.11 4.32
C TYR A 46 0.25 9.44 2.89
N GLU A 47 -0.03 8.43 2.07
CA GLU A 47 -0.71 8.62 0.80
C GLU A 47 -2.22 8.70 0.99
N LEU A 48 -2.85 9.66 0.32
CA LEU A 48 -4.25 10.01 0.52
C LEU A 48 -5.09 9.73 -0.73
N ARG A 49 -6.29 9.19 -0.51
CA ARG A 49 -7.32 8.98 -1.53
C ARG A 49 -8.70 9.34 -0.98
N ASP A 50 -9.48 10.12 -1.72
CA ASP A 50 -10.88 10.36 -1.39
C ASP A 50 -11.80 9.35 -2.12
N ASN A 51 -13.12 9.57 -2.05
CA ASN A 51 -14.11 8.82 -2.81
C ASN A 51 -14.31 9.33 -4.26
N GLY A 52 -13.41 10.17 -4.76
CA GLY A 52 -13.44 10.79 -6.08
C GLY A 52 -12.11 10.62 -6.81
N SER A 53 -11.61 11.73 -7.35
CA SER A 53 -10.36 11.75 -8.15
C SER A 53 -9.14 12.21 -7.36
N PHE A 54 -9.31 12.74 -6.14
CA PHE A 54 -8.21 13.31 -5.38
C PHE A 54 -7.15 12.25 -5.09
N LYS A 55 -5.89 12.65 -5.27
CA LYS A 55 -4.71 11.92 -4.81
C LYS A 55 -3.83 12.96 -4.12
N GLY A 56 -3.45 12.69 -2.88
CA GLY A 56 -2.63 13.59 -2.09
C GLY A 56 -1.62 12.84 -1.24
N THR A 57 -0.78 13.59 -0.54
CA THR A 57 0.19 13.00 0.39
C THR A 57 0.36 13.92 1.59
N ILE A 58 0.48 13.34 2.77
CA ILE A 58 1.08 13.96 3.95
C ILE A 58 2.56 13.63 3.90
N ALA A 59 3.39 14.66 3.81
CA ALA A 59 4.84 14.51 3.73
C ALA A 59 5.41 13.78 4.96
N PRO A 60 6.52 13.05 4.79
CA PRO A 60 7.28 12.85 3.56
C PRO A 60 6.63 11.83 2.60
N LYS A 61 6.90 11.94 1.29
CA LYS A 61 6.60 10.88 0.32
C LYS A 61 7.65 9.77 0.41
N ASP A 62 7.21 8.52 0.42
CA ASP A 62 8.13 7.38 0.38
C ASP A 62 7.44 6.09 -0.08
N ILE A 63 8.21 5.02 -0.27
CA ILE A 63 7.67 3.68 -0.53
C ILE A 63 7.09 3.06 0.76
N THR A 64 6.29 2.01 0.61
CA THR A 64 5.83 1.16 1.73
C THR A 64 6.28 -0.27 1.48
N LEU A 65 6.92 -0.88 2.48
CA LEU A 65 7.34 -2.28 2.44
C LEU A 65 6.50 -3.08 3.43
N ILE A 66 5.90 -4.18 2.96
CA ILE A 66 5.03 -5.04 3.74
C ILE A 66 5.60 -6.45 3.70
N PHE A 67 6.05 -6.91 4.87
CA PHE A 67 6.55 -8.26 5.08
C PHE A 67 5.43 -9.17 5.58
N THR A 68 5.46 -10.43 5.15
CA THR A 68 4.58 -11.46 5.66
C THR A 68 5.38 -12.34 6.62
N ASP A 69 4.88 -12.51 7.85
CA ASP A 69 5.59 -13.22 8.92
C ASP A 69 5.49 -14.75 8.82
N LYS A 70 4.75 -15.28 7.84
CA LYS A 70 4.50 -16.73 7.67
C LYS A 70 5.72 -17.52 7.14
N GLN A 71 6.93 -17.01 7.39
CA GLN A 71 8.18 -17.51 6.82
C GLN A 71 8.80 -18.70 7.56
N THR A 72 8.27 -19.13 8.71
CA THR A 72 9.09 -19.98 9.60
C THR A 72 9.00 -21.50 9.39
N GLU A 73 8.14 -22.02 8.52
CA GLU A 73 7.90 -23.48 8.52
C GLU A 73 8.31 -24.24 7.26
N HIS A 74 8.38 -23.61 6.07
CA HIS A 74 8.63 -24.35 4.81
C HIS A 74 9.52 -23.67 3.75
N ALA A 75 10.12 -22.52 4.03
CA ALA A 75 10.89 -21.75 3.04
C ALA A 75 12.41 -21.81 3.30
N ILE A 76 13.04 -22.97 3.08
CA ILE A 76 14.51 -23.10 3.26
C ILE A 76 15.27 -22.95 1.92
N ASP A 77 14.65 -23.13 0.74
CA ASP A 77 15.44 -23.22 -0.51
C ASP A 77 15.16 -22.19 -1.62
N LYS A 78 14.16 -21.29 -1.49
CA LYS A 78 13.91 -20.26 -2.53
C LYS A 78 13.57 -18.88 -1.94
N PRO A 79 14.21 -17.81 -2.45
CA PRO A 79 13.86 -16.45 -2.04
C PRO A 79 12.42 -16.13 -2.43
N LEU A 80 11.66 -15.58 -1.47
CA LEU A 80 10.29 -15.17 -1.70
C LEU A 80 10.23 -14.06 -2.76
N PRO A 81 9.30 -14.16 -3.73
CA PRO A 81 9.11 -13.08 -4.69
C PRO A 81 8.60 -11.81 -4.01
N VAL A 82 8.90 -10.67 -4.64
CA VAL A 82 8.37 -9.37 -4.27
C VAL A 82 7.39 -8.90 -5.32
N CYS A 83 6.15 -8.63 -4.90
CA CYS A 83 5.15 -7.95 -5.72
C CYS A 83 5.34 -6.44 -5.59
N VAL A 84 5.45 -5.74 -6.72
CA VAL A 84 5.64 -4.28 -6.76
C VAL A 84 4.38 -3.61 -7.31
N PHE A 85 3.87 -2.61 -6.60
CA PHE A 85 2.64 -1.90 -6.94
C PHE A 85 2.90 -0.40 -7.17
N GLU A 86 2.24 0.22 -8.16
CA GLU A 86 2.34 1.65 -8.42
C GLU A 86 1.83 2.46 -7.22
N GLY A 87 0.61 2.15 -6.77
CA GLY A 87 -0.02 2.80 -5.63
C GLY A 87 -0.70 1.81 -4.69
N PHE A 88 -1.10 2.30 -3.53
CA PHE A 88 -1.70 1.44 -2.51
C PHE A 88 -3.05 0.87 -2.94
N MET A 89 -3.77 1.52 -3.86
CA MET A 89 -5.03 0.97 -4.37
C MET A 89 -4.82 -0.33 -5.15
N ASP A 90 -3.72 -0.45 -5.90
CA ASP A 90 -3.40 -1.68 -6.64
C ASP A 90 -3.03 -2.80 -5.66
N PHE A 91 -2.29 -2.46 -4.60
CA PHE A 91 -2.01 -3.36 -3.49
C PHE A 91 -3.28 -3.84 -2.79
N LEU A 92 -4.24 -2.96 -2.48
CA LEU A 92 -5.51 -3.34 -1.85
C LEU A 92 -6.35 -4.25 -2.76
N SER A 93 -6.34 -4.00 -4.08
CA SER A 93 -7.01 -4.87 -5.05
C SER A 93 -6.39 -6.26 -5.07
N PHE A 94 -5.05 -6.34 -5.13
CA PHE A 94 -4.33 -7.61 -5.02
C PHE A 94 -4.65 -8.36 -3.72
N LEU A 95 -4.61 -7.65 -2.59
CA LEU A 95 -4.92 -8.19 -1.27
C LEU A 95 -6.34 -8.76 -1.21
N SER A 96 -7.31 -8.11 -1.86
CA SER A 96 -8.70 -8.58 -1.91
C SER A 96 -8.83 -9.90 -2.70
N MET A 97 -8.04 -10.08 -3.76
CA MET A 97 -8.06 -11.26 -4.64
C MET A 97 -7.36 -12.49 -4.06
N LYS A 98 -6.47 -12.34 -3.08
CA LYS A 98 -5.65 -13.44 -2.55
C LYS A 98 -6.21 -13.96 -1.24
N GLU A 99 -6.32 -15.28 -1.11
CA GLU A 99 -6.63 -15.93 0.18
C GLU A 99 -5.46 -15.75 1.17
N GLU A 100 -4.24 -15.87 0.67
CA GLU A 100 -3.01 -15.71 1.44
C GLU A 100 -1.94 -14.98 0.62
N ILE A 101 -1.20 -14.08 1.28
CA ILE A 101 -0.04 -13.41 0.67
C ILE A 101 1.22 -14.22 1.02
N ALA A 102 1.72 -14.98 0.04
CA ALA A 102 2.98 -15.72 0.14
C ALA A 102 4.12 -15.00 -0.61
N SER A 103 4.22 -13.68 -0.42
CA SER A 103 5.18 -12.81 -1.11
C SER A 103 5.41 -11.54 -0.30
N HIS A 104 6.57 -10.91 -0.44
CA HIS A 104 6.73 -9.54 0.04
C HIS A 104 5.98 -8.59 -0.88
N CYS A 105 5.52 -7.46 -0.35
CA CYS A 105 4.86 -6.43 -1.15
C CYS A 105 5.59 -5.10 -0.98
N LEU A 106 5.90 -4.45 -2.09
CA LEU A 106 6.42 -3.10 -2.12
C LEU A 106 5.42 -2.21 -2.86
N VAL A 107 4.94 -1.19 -2.18
CA VAL A 107 4.07 -0.17 -2.77
C VAL A 107 4.93 1.06 -3.03
N MET A 108 5.06 1.45 -4.30
CA MET A 108 5.89 2.61 -4.67
C MET A 108 5.29 3.92 -4.18
N ASN A 109 3.95 3.97 -4.05
CA ASN A 109 3.13 5.14 -3.72
C ASN A 109 3.16 6.25 -4.78
N SER A 110 4.19 6.31 -5.61
CA SER A 110 4.30 7.17 -6.78
C SER A 110 5.42 6.67 -7.69
N VAL A 111 5.27 6.85 -9.00
CA VAL A 111 6.34 6.62 -9.99
C VAL A 111 7.60 7.46 -9.72
N SER A 112 7.48 8.57 -8.98
CA SER A 112 8.65 9.35 -8.55
C SER A 112 9.59 8.56 -7.62
N ASN A 113 9.10 7.49 -6.99
CA ASN A 113 9.88 6.67 -6.07
C ASN A 113 10.61 5.50 -6.76
N VAL A 114 10.60 5.37 -8.10
CA VAL A 114 11.28 4.26 -8.81
C VAL A 114 12.74 4.09 -8.38
N ALA A 115 13.52 5.18 -8.29
CA ALA A 115 14.91 5.12 -7.85
C ALA A 115 15.04 4.59 -6.40
N ARG A 116 14.12 4.98 -5.51
CA ARG A 116 14.06 4.49 -4.13
C ARG A 116 13.67 3.02 -4.08
N THR A 117 12.71 2.60 -4.90
CA THR A 117 12.28 1.21 -5.05
C THR A 117 13.46 0.33 -5.46
N VAL A 118 14.16 0.68 -6.53
CA VAL A 118 15.33 -0.08 -7.01
C VAL A 118 16.40 -0.18 -5.93
N ARG A 119 16.72 0.93 -5.26
CA ARG A 119 17.69 0.94 -4.15
C ARG A 119 17.25 0.02 -3.01
N CYS A 120 15.99 0.11 -2.57
CA CYS A 120 15.47 -0.71 -1.48
C CYS A 120 15.51 -2.21 -1.81
N LEU A 121 15.16 -2.59 -3.05
CA LEU A 121 15.21 -3.98 -3.51
C LEU A 121 16.64 -4.51 -3.52
N ASN A 122 17.60 -3.73 -4.04
CA ASN A 122 19.02 -4.11 -4.07
C ASN A 122 19.61 -4.22 -2.65
N ASP A 123 19.38 -3.22 -1.79
CA ASP A 123 19.91 -3.15 -0.43
C ASP A 123 19.41 -4.34 0.44
N ARG A 124 18.25 -4.91 0.10
CA ARG A 124 17.63 -6.05 0.81
C ARG A 124 17.79 -7.39 0.09
N HIS A 125 18.54 -7.45 -1.00
CA HIS A 125 18.72 -8.65 -1.85
C HIS A 125 17.40 -9.26 -2.37
N LEU A 126 16.39 -8.42 -2.59
CA LEU A 126 15.06 -8.82 -3.04
C LEU A 126 14.99 -8.85 -4.58
N ASN A 127 15.72 -9.78 -5.18
CA ASN A 127 15.99 -9.79 -6.63
C ASN A 127 14.92 -10.54 -7.45
N HIS A 128 14.00 -11.25 -6.80
CA HIS A 128 12.94 -12.02 -7.48
C HIS A 128 11.64 -11.21 -7.55
N ILE A 129 11.48 -10.41 -8.60
CA ILE A 129 10.32 -9.52 -8.75
C ILE A 129 9.19 -10.23 -9.50
N ARG A 130 7.96 -10.05 -9.02
CA ARG A 130 6.72 -10.38 -9.74
C ARG A 130 5.98 -9.08 -10.06
N ALA A 131 5.62 -8.91 -11.32
CA ALA A 131 4.76 -7.84 -11.81
C ALA A 131 3.35 -8.38 -12.05
#